data_AF-A0A3D9SLB2-F1
#
_entry.id   AF-A0A3D9SLB2-F1
#
_cell.length_a   1.000
_cell.length_b   1.000
_cell.length_c   1.000
_cell.angle_alpha   90.00
_cell.angle_beta   90.00
_cell.angle_gamma   90.00
#
_symmetry.space_group_name_H-M   'P 1'
#
loop_
_entity.id
_entity.type
_entity.pdbx_description
1 polymer ?
#
loop_
_entity_poly.entity_id
_entity_poly.type
_entity_poly.pdbx_seq_one_letter_code
_entity_poly.pdbx_strand_id
1 'polypeptide(L)'
;MSLNKKAGLLLAGTGALHFAAPRLFEPISRVAFPEDTRRWIYTNGATELALGLAVAGARTRRAGLAGVAAYTAWLGARAVRRRGAA
;
A
#
# COMPACT_ATOMS: atom_id res chain seq x y z
N MET A 1 11.15 13.11 15.95
CA MET A 1 10.70 12.77 14.57
C MET A 1 9.22 13.08 14.43
N SER A 2 8.78 13.84 13.42
CA SER A 2 7.37 14.24 13.25
C SER A 2 6.46 13.05 12.94
N LEU A 3 5.16 13.16 13.27
CA LEU A 3 4.16 12.10 13.05
C LEU A 3 4.11 11.64 11.59
N ASN A 4 4.07 12.58 10.64
CA ASN A 4 4.08 12.28 9.21
C ASN A 4 5.32 11.48 8.79
N LYS A 5 6.50 11.80 9.34
CA LYS A 5 7.73 11.05 9.02
C LYS A 5 7.67 9.63 9.60
N LYS A 6 7.15 9.45 10.81
CA LYS A 6 6.95 8.11 11.39
C LYS A 6 5.95 7.30 10.56
N ALA A 7 4.80 7.89 10.22
CA ALA A 7 3.77 7.26 9.40
C ALA A 7 4.30 6.87 8.01
N GLY A 8 5.05 7.76 7.35
CA GLY A 8 5.69 7.47 6.06
C GLY A 8 6.68 6.32 6.15
N LEU A 9 7.52 6.27 7.19
CA LEU A 9 8.47 5.16 7.38
C LEU A 9 7.78 3.83 7.71
N LEU A 10 6.68 3.86 8.48
CA LEU A 10 5.88 2.66 8.73
C LEU A 10 5.26 2.13 7.42
N LEU A 11 4.66 3.02 6.62
CA LEU A 11 4.11 2.64 5.31
C LEU A 11 5.20 2.08 4.38
N ALA A 12 6.38 2.71 4.37
CA ALA A 12 7.51 2.24 3.59
C ALA A 12 7.97 0.85 4.05
N GLY A 13 8.01 0.62 5.36
CA GLY A 13 8.33 -0.68 5.96
C GLY A 13 7.30 -1.75 5.58
N THR A 14 6.01 -1.44 5.61
CA THR A 14 4.96 -2.34 5.13
C THR A 14 5.16 -2.68 3.65
N GLY A 15 5.43 -1.68 2.81
CA GLY A 15 5.73 -1.89 1.39
C GLY A 15 6.93 -2.82 1.15
N ALA A 16 8.01 -2.65 1.91
CA ALA A 16 9.17 -3.54 1.86
C ALA A 16 8.83 -4.98 2.30
N LEU A 17 7.97 -5.12 3.32
CA LEU A 17 7.57 -6.43 3.84
C LEU A 17 6.77 -7.26 2.82
N HIS A 18 6.06 -6.62 1.87
CA HIS A 18 5.42 -7.34 0.76
C HIS A 18 6.44 -8.10 -0.11
N PHE A 19 7.68 -7.60 -0.24
CA PHE A 19 8.74 -8.30 -0.96
C PHE A 19 9.46 -9.33 -0.09
N ALA A 20 9.75 -8.99 1.17
CA ALA A 20 10.48 -9.85 2.08
C ALA A 20 9.66 -11.06 2.56
N ALA A 21 8.37 -10.85 2.83
CA ALA A 21 7.46 -11.86 3.38
C ALA A 21 6.07 -11.81 2.73
N PRO A 22 5.96 -11.99 1.38
CA PRO A 22 4.71 -11.87 0.64
C PRO A 22 3.59 -12.78 1.17
N ARG A 23 3.95 -13.96 1.70
CA ARG A 23 3.00 -14.95 2.23
C ARG A 23 2.14 -14.42 3.38
N LEU A 24 2.63 -13.43 4.15
CA LEU A 24 1.86 -12.82 5.24
C LEU A 24 0.65 -12.03 4.74
N PHE A 25 0.69 -11.57 3.48
CA PHE A 25 -0.34 -10.71 2.89
C PHE A 25 -1.33 -11.48 2.04
N GLU A 26 -0.99 -12.69 1.57
CA GLU A 26 -1.82 -13.51 0.67
C GLU A 26 -3.27 -13.69 1.16
N PRO A 27 -3.57 -14.02 2.43
CA PRO A 27 -4.95 -14.22 2.88
C PRO A 27 -5.82 -12.97 2.73
N ILE A 28 -5.26 -11.80 3.04
CA ILE A 28 -5.97 -10.52 2.99
C ILE A 28 -6.05 -9.99 1.56
N SER A 29 -4.96 -10.13 0.79
CA SER A 29 -4.89 -9.66 -0.60
C SER A 29 -5.83 -10.41 -1.53
N ARG A 30 -6.09 -11.71 -1.30
CA ARG A 30 -7.03 -12.51 -2.13
C ARG A 30 -8.44 -11.91 -2.20
N VAL A 31 -8.88 -11.22 -1.16
CA VAL A 31 -10.21 -10.59 -1.12
C VAL A 31 -10.36 -9.51 -2.21
N ALA A 32 -9.30 -8.74 -2.49
CA ALA A 32 -9.33 -7.67 -3.49
C ALA A 32 -8.65 -8.06 -4.82
N PHE A 33 -7.81 -9.10 -4.78
CA PHE A 33 -7.00 -9.60 -5.89
C PHE A 33 -6.96 -11.15 -5.89
N PRO A 34 -8.10 -11.80 -6.21
CA PRO A 34 -8.16 -13.26 -6.23
C PRO A 34 -7.32 -13.86 -7.38
N GLU A 35 -7.22 -13.16 -8.51
CA GLU A 35 -6.32 -13.50 -9.61
C GLU A 35 -4.96 -12.81 -9.44
N ASP A 36 -3.87 -13.53 -9.74
CA ASP A 36 -2.49 -13.05 -9.67
C ASP A 36 -2.11 -12.40 -8.31
N THR A 37 -2.63 -12.92 -7.19
CA THR A 37 -2.47 -12.32 -5.85
C THR A 37 -1.02 -11.96 -5.53
N ARG A 38 -0.06 -12.86 -5.83
CA ARG A 38 1.38 -12.63 -5.59
C ARG A 38 1.93 -11.43 -6.36
N ARG A 39 1.51 -11.26 -7.61
CA ARG A 39 1.91 -10.11 -8.43
C ARG A 39 1.36 -8.82 -7.83
N TRP A 40 0.08 -8.83 -7.42
CA TRP A 40 -0.55 -7.69 -6.78
C TRP A 40 0.07 -7.34 -5.42
N ILE A 41 0.50 -8.32 -4.63
CA ILE A 41 1.27 -8.09 -3.40
C ILE A 41 2.54 -7.28 -3.70
N TYR A 42 3.31 -7.64 -4.73
CA TYR A 42 4.50 -6.87 -5.09
C TYR A 42 4.19 -5.49 -5.67
N THR A 43 3.16 -5.36 -6.50
CA THR A 43 2.74 -4.06 -7.05
C THR A 43 2.28 -3.10 -5.95
N ASN A 44 1.46 -3.60 -5.01
CA ASN A 44 1.00 -2.83 -3.86
C ASN A 44 2.19 -2.49 -2.94
N GLY A 45 3.08 -3.46 -2.71
CA GLY A 45 4.32 -3.25 -1.95
C GLY A 45 5.21 -2.15 -2.52
N ALA A 46 5.42 -2.13 -3.84
CA ALA A 46 6.18 -1.07 -4.53
C ALA A 46 5.52 0.30 -4.32
N THR A 47 4.19 0.34 -4.43
CA THR A 47 3.39 1.56 -4.30
C THR A 47 3.47 2.11 -2.87
N GLU A 48 3.28 1.26 -1.86
CA GLU A 48 3.38 1.63 -0.44
C GLU A 48 4.80 2.06 -0.07
N LEU A 49 5.82 1.36 -0.58
CA LEU A 49 7.22 1.73 -0.38
C LEU A 49 7.50 3.15 -0.91
N ALA A 50 7.14 3.41 -2.17
CA ALA A 50 7.34 4.71 -2.81
C ALA A 50 6.57 5.83 -2.10
N LEU A 51 5.29 5.61 -1.79
CA LEU A 51 4.45 6.59 -1.10
C LEU A 51 4.94 6.86 0.33
N GLY A 52 5.35 5.83 1.07
CA GLY A 52 5.90 5.96 2.41
C GLY A 52 7.17 6.80 2.44
N LEU A 53 8.11 6.54 1.53
CA LEU A 53 9.32 7.34 1.35
C LEU A 53 8.99 8.78 0.95
N ALA A 54 8.02 8.98 0.04
CA ALA A 54 7.58 10.30 -0.37
C ALA A 54 6.97 11.12 0.78
N VAL A 55 6.19 10.49 1.67
CA VAL A 55 5.62 11.13 2.87
C VAL A 55 6.71 11.46 3.91
N ALA A 56 7.69 10.57 4.07
CA ALA A 56 8.82 10.77 4.97
C ALA A 56 9.71 11.96 4.53
N GLY A 57 9.91 12.12 3.22
CA GLY A 57 10.66 13.22 2.60
C GLY A 57 9.94 14.58 2.72
N ALA A 58 10.59 15.58 3.32
CA ALA A 58 9.97 16.89 3.54
C ALA A 58 9.55 17.60 2.25
N ARG A 59 10.35 17.45 1.18
CA ARG A 59 10.11 18.07 -0.13
C ARG A 59 8.95 17.43 -0.89
N THR A 60 8.75 16.12 -0.72
CA THR A 60 7.76 15.31 -1.44
C THR A 60 6.48 15.07 -0.64
N ARG A 61 6.44 15.45 0.64
CA ARG A 61 5.39 15.06 1.58
C ARG A 61 3.97 15.36 1.09
N ARG A 62 3.73 16.55 0.55
CA ARG A 62 2.37 16.94 0.10
C ARG A 62 1.89 16.04 -1.04
N ALA A 63 2.76 15.78 -2.02
CA ALA A 63 2.47 14.85 -3.10
C ALA A 63 2.32 13.41 -2.59
N GLY A 64 3.18 12.99 -1.65
CA GLY A 64 3.09 11.67 -1.01
C GLY A 64 1.76 11.46 -0.29
N LEU A 65 1.30 12.44 0.49
CA LEU A 65 0.01 12.37 1.19
C LEU A 65 -1.18 12.32 0.21
N ALA A 66 -1.13 13.11 -0.86
CA ALA A 66 -2.14 13.04 -1.92
C ALA A 66 -2.14 11.66 -2.60
N GLY A 67 -0.97 11.10 -2.87
CA GLY A 67 -0.81 9.75 -3.42
C GLY A 67 -1.34 8.66 -2.49
N VAL A 68 -1.08 8.75 -1.18
CA VAL A 68 -1.64 7.84 -0.16
C VAL A 68 -3.16 7.91 -0.16
N ALA A 69 -3.74 9.11 -0.21
CA ALA A 69 -5.19 9.28 -0.26
C ALA A 69 -5.79 8.63 -1.52
N ALA A 70 -5.20 8.89 -2.69
CA ALA A 70 -5.65 8.33 -3.97
C ALA A 70 -5.53 6.78 -3.99
N TYR A 71 -4.39 6.26 -3.55
CA TYR A 71 -4.14 4.81 -3.50
C TYR A 71 -5.10 4.11 -2.54
N THR A 72 -5.29 4.64 -1.33
CA THR A 72 -6.21 4.07 -0.33
C THR A 72 -7.65 4.07 -0.84
N ALA A 73 -8.09 5.16 -1.47
CA ALA A 73 -9.42 5.25 -2.06
C ALA A 73 -9.63 4.22 -3.18
N TRP A 74 -8.65 4.08 -4.08
CA TRP A 74 -8.70 3.09 -5.15
C TRP A 74 -8.73 1.65 -4.62
N LEU A 75 -7.86 1.33 -3.66
CA LEU A 75 -7.74 0.00 -3.06
C LEU A 75 -9.02 -0.38 -2.32
N GLY A 76 -9.56 0.54 -1.51
CA GLY A 76 -10.82 0.36 -0.80
C GLY A 76 -12.00 0.13 -1.75
N ALA A 77 -12.12 0.97 -2.78
CA ALA A 77 -13.18 0.82 -3.80
C ALA A 77 -13.07 -0.52 -4.54
N ARG A 78 -11.86 -0.99 -4.81
CA ARG A 78 -11.63 -2.32 -5.40
C ARG A 78 -12.05 -3.45 -4.47
N ALA A 79 -11.66 -3.39 -3.20
CA ALA A 79 -12.02 -4.41 -2.21
C ALA A 79 -13.55 -4.52 -2.03
N VAL A 80 -14.26 -3.38 -1.98
CA VAL A 80 -15.73 -3.36 -1.90
C VAL A 80 -16.36 -3.99 -3.14
N ARG A 81 -15.93 -3.61 -4.36
CA ARG A 81 -16.48 -4.18 -5.60
C ARG A 81 -16.27 -5.69 -5.71
N ARG A 82 -15.12 -6.21 -5.27
CA ARG A 82 -14.82 -7.64 -5.32
C ARG A 82 -15.58 -8.44 -4.27
N ARG A 83 -15.81 -7.88 -3.08
CA ARG A 83 -16.67 -8.50 -2.06
C ARG A 83 -18.13 -8.60 -2.48
N GLY A 84 -18.64 -7.64 -3.25
CA GLY A 84 -20.03 -7.68 -3.75
C GLY A 84 -20.23 -8.57 -4.99
N ALA A 85 -19.15 -9.11 -5.56
CA ALA A 85 -19.18 -9.95 -6.77
C ALA A 85 -18.85 -11.43 -6.48
N ALA A 86 -18.55 -11.77 -5.22
CA ALA A 86 -18.27 -13.13 -4.73
C ALA A 86 -19.47 -13.64 -3.92
#